data_AF-A0A534KZP8-F1
#
_entry.id   AF-A0A534KZP8-F1
#
_cell.length_a   1.000
_cell.length_b   1.000
_cell.length_c   1.000
_cell.angle_alpha   90.00
_cell.angle_beta   90.00
_cell.angle_gamma   90.00
#
_symmetry.space_group_name_H-M   'P 1'
#
loop_
_entity.id
_entity.type
_entity.pdbx_description
1 polymer ?
#
loop_
_entity_poly.entity_id
_entity_poly.type
_entity_poly.pdbx_seq_one_letter_code
_entity_poly.pdbx_strand_id
1 'polypeptide(L)'
;MAEGWKSLRAFVRRLPWYRFGAGVVAGGVGLLVTFLMRAFGLGVFLPEIAVDFVVGRIPGAIESFFIRTLGEGAKLLALLTALAVFLVLPGVYATLYRRVQRWLKNRWLVMAFYTFSSAGIVLLVILPILDAGLLGSNTSVGVGFAVFSQLIGYWLYAALLDYLLVDVAAEYPEGFSLSRRQFIAGTIGAVAVAALTIYGLGSLISKKGRLVFASI
;
A
#
# COMPACT_ATOMS: atom_id res chain seq x y z
N MET A 1 -29.26 5.41 11.90
CA MET A 1 -28.36 5.90 10.81
C MET A 1 -27.59 7.17 11.20
N ALA A 2 -28.24 8.23 11.72
CA ALA A 2 -27.59 9.53 12.04
C ALA A 2 -26.56 9.50 13.20
N GLU A 3 -26.73 8.62 14.19
CA GLU A 3 -25.79 8.49 15.33
C GLU A 3 -24.46 7.82 14.94
N GLY A 4 -24.50 6.83 14.04
CA GLY A 4 -23.30 6.17 13.52
C GLY A 4 -22.38 7.14 12.77
N TRP A 5 -22.95 8.07 12.01
CA TRP A 5 -22.19 9.13 11.32
C TRP A 5 -21.61 10.18 12.27
N LYS A 6 -22.31 10.54 13.35
CA LYS A 6 -21.77 11.43 14.39
C LYS A 6 -20.65 10.75 15.17
N SER A 7 -20.80 9.46 15.49
CA SER A 7 -19.76 8.63 16.12
C SER A 7 -18.53 8.47 15.23
N LEU A 8 -18.70 8.16 13.94
CA LEU A 8 -17.61 8.12 12.96
C LEU A 8 -16.91 9.47 12.82
N ARG A 9 -17.66 10.58 12.73
CA ARG A 9 -17.05 11.93 12.69
C ARG A 9 -16.28 12.27 13.97
N ALA A 10 -16.78 11.86 15.13
CA ALA A 10 -16.12 12.09 16.41
C ALA A 10 -14.86 11.22 16.57
N PHE A 11 -14.92 9.95 16.14
CA PHE A 11 -13.79 9.03 16.09
C PHE A 11 -12.70 9.54 15.13
N VAL A 12 -13.09 9.94 13.92
CA VAL A 12 -12.23 10.58 12.91
C VAL A 12 -11.65 11.91 13.41
N ARG A 13 -12.35 12.64 14.29
CA ARG A 13 -11.80 13.86 14.93
C ARG A 13 -10.75 13.56 16.00
N ARG A 14 -10.83 12.42 16.70
CA ARG A 14 -9.90 12.02 17.77
C ARG A 14 -8.75 11.14 17.29
N LEU A 15 -8.75 10.72 16.03
CA LEU A 15 -7.70 9.88 15.45
C LEU A 15 -6.36 10.64 15.42
N PRO A 16 -5.25 9.99 15.80
CA PRO A 16 -3.92 10.59 15.74
C PRO A 16 -3.47 10.75 14.27
N TRP A 17 -3.93 11.81 13.61
CA TRP A 17 -3.70 12.11 12.20
C TRP A 17 -2.21 12.11 11.81
N TYR A 18 -1.35 12.57 12.71
CA TYR A 18 0.09 12.51 12.54
C TYR A 18 0.59 11.06 12.35
N ARG A 19 0.11 10.11 13.17
CA ARG A 19 0.48 8.69 13.05
C ARG A 19 -0.07 8.05 11.79
N PHE A 20 -1.29 8.44 11.42
CA PHE A 20 -1.88 8.00 10.16
C PHE A 20 -1.03 8.46 8.97
N GLY A 21 -0.66 9.75 8.93
CA GLY A 21 0.24 10.30 7.91
C GLY A 21 1.61 9.63 7.87
N ALA A 22 2.25 9.42 9.03
CA ALA A 22 3.50 8.68 9.10
C ALA A 22 3.36 7.25 8.55
N GLY A 23 2.25 6.57 8.84
CA GLY A 23 1.93 5.25 8.30
C GLY A 23 1.70 5.24 6.78
N VAL A 24 1.02 6.26 6.23
CA VAL A 24 0.84 6.40 4.77
C VAL A 24 2.18 6.61 4.07
N VAL A 25 3.03 7.51 4.61
CA VAL A 25 4.36 7.79 4.05
C VAL A 25 5.25 6.54 4.12
N ALA A 26 5.31 5.90 5.28
CA ALA A 26 6.05 4.65 5.46
C ALA A 26 5.53 3.53 4.57
N GLY A 27 4.20 3.42 4.44
CA GLY A 27 3.54 2.44 3.58
C GLY A 27 3.88 2.67 2.10
N GLY A 28 4.00 3.93 1.68
CA GLY A 28 4.45 4.31 0.35
C GLY A 28 5.85 3.81 0.02
N VAL A 29 6.77 3.85 0.98
CA VAL A 29 8.14 3.29 0.79
C VAL A 29 8.10 1.77 0.66
N GLY A 30 7.33 1.08 1.50
CA GLY A 30 7.15 -0.37 1.37
C GLY A 30 6.55 -0.77 0.02
N LEU A 31 5.52 -0.04 -0.43
CA LEU A 31 4.92 -0.24 -1.75
C LEU A 31 5.88 0.05 -2.89
N LEU A 32 6.65 1.13 -2.81
CA LEU A 32 7.66 1.46 -3.83
C LEU A 32 8.68 0.33 -3.98
N VAL A 33 9.14 -0.24 -2.88
CA VAL A 33 10.13 -1.34 -2.91
C VAL A 33 9.52 -2.59 -3.52
N THR A 34 8.31 -2.98 -3.10
CA THR A 34 7.63 -4.14 -3.71
C THR A 34 7.31 -3.93 -5.19
N PHE A 35 7.00 -2.70 -5.61
CA PHE A 35 6.84 -2.32 -7.02
C PHE A 35 8.14 -2.47 -7.81
N LEU A 36 9.26 -1.97 -7.28
CA LEU A 36 10.57 -2.12 -7.93
C LEU A 36 10.95 -3.60 -8.05
N MET A 37 10.77 -4.38 -6.99
CA MET A 37 11.04 -5.83 -7.04
C MET A 37 10.14 -6.53 -8.06
N ARG A 38 8.86 -6.16 -8.13
CA ARG A 38 7.92 -6.67 -9.14
C ARG A 38 8.35 -6.33 -10.56
N ALA A 39 8.87 -5.12 -10.80
CA ALA A 39 9.38 -4.69 -12.11
C ALA A 39 10.58 -5.52 -12.59
N PHE A 40 11.39 -6.04 -11.66
CA PHE A 40 12.49 -6.97 -11.96
C PHE A 40 12.07 -8.45 -11.96
N GLY A 41 10.79 -8.77 -11.74
CA GLY A 41 10.30 -10.15 -11.64
C GLY A 41 10.72 -10.87 -10.35
N LEU A 42 11.08 -10.13 -9.31
CA LEU A 42 11.61 -10.63 -8.03
C LEU A 42 10.63 -10.44 -6.86
N GLY A 43 9.42 -9.94 -7.12
CA GLY A 43 8.50 -9.61 -6.04
C GLY A 43 7.03 -9.55 -6.45
N VAL A 44 6.19 -9.54 -5.42
CA VAL A 44 4.74 -9.46 -5.53
C VAL A 44 4.29 -8.03 -5.26
N PHE A 45 3.55 -7.46 -6.21
CA PHE A 45 2.92 -6.16 -6.04
C PHE A 45 1.43 -6.30 -5.79
N LEU A 46 1.04 -6.10 -4.52
CA LEU A 46 -0.33 -6.26 -4.05
C LEU A 46 -1.39 -5.45 -4.83
N PRO A 47 -1.15 -4.16 -5.19
CA PRO A 47 -2.12 -3.40 -5.96
C PRO A 47 -2.45 -4.02 -7.32
N GLU A 48 -1.46 -4.61 -8.01
CA GLU A 48 -1.66 -5.28 -9.29
C GLU A 48 -2.51 -6.53 -9.12
N ILE A 49 -2.15 -7.41 -8.15
CA ILE A 49 -2.92 -8.63 -7.86
C ILE A 49 -4.37 -8.30 -7.48
N ALA A 50 -4.59 -7.25 -6.70
CA ALA A 50 -5.94 -6.83 -6.32
C ALA A 50 -6.76 -6.33 -7.51
N VAL A 51 -6.13 -5.63 -8.47
CA VAL A 51 -6.80 -5.23 -9.71
C VAL A 51 -7.16 -6.46 -10.53
N ASP A 52 -6.23 -7.39 -10.75
CA ASP A 52 -6.48 -8.59 -11.52
C ASP A 52 -7.60 -9.44 -10.92
N PHE A 53 -7.62 -9.57 -9.59
CA PHE A 53 -8.66 -10.26 -8.84
C PHE A 53 -10.06 -9.63 -9.03
N VAL A 54 -10.14 -8.29 -8.96
CA VAL A 54 -11.41 -7.56 -9.11
C VAL A 54 -11.87 -7.61 -10.56
N VAL A 55 -10.98 -7.35 -11.52
CA VAL A 55 -11.29 -7.38 -12.96
C VAL A 55 -11.77 -8.76 -13.38
N GLY A 56 -11.13 -9.83 -12.91
CA GLY A 56 -11.55 -11.21 -13.19
C GLY A 56 -12.93 -11.60 -12.64
N ARG A 57 -13.54 -10.75 -11.78
CA ARG A 57 -14.86 -10.97 -11.18
C ARG A 57 -15.91 -9.95 -11.61
N ILE A 58 -15.54 -8.95 -12.41
CA ILE A 58 -16.49 -7.96 -12.90
C ILE A 58 -17.40 -8.62 -13.95
N PRO A 59 -18.74 -8.51 -13.82
CA PRO A 59 -19.67 -8.97 -14.85
C PRO A 59 -19.39 -8.29 -16.20
N GLY A 60 -19.44 -9.05 -17.31
CA GLY A 60 -19.08 -8.54 -18.65
C GLY A 60 -19.89 -7.32 -19.11
N ALA A 61 -21.10 -7.10 -18.59
CA ALA A 61 -21.89 -5.90 -18.84
C ALA A 61 -21.25 -4.63 -18.25
N ILE A 62 -20.64 -4.74 -17.06
CA ILE A 62 -19.95 -3.65 -16.38
C ILE A 62 -18.57 -3.43 -17.02
N GLU A 63 -17.85 -4.50 -17.34
CA GLU A 63 -16.58 -4.42 -18.07
C GLU A 63 -16.75 -3.68 -19.40
N SER A 64 -17.77 -4.03 -20.17
CA SER A 64 -18.09 -3.39 -21.44
C SER A 64 -18.40 -1.90 -21.28
N PHE A 65 -19.05 -1.49 -20.18
CA PHE A 65 -19.27 -0.08 -19.85
C PHE A 65 -17.96 0.64 -19.60
N PHE A 66 -17.07 0.09 -18.75
CA PHE A 66 -15.77 0.69 -18.46
C PHE A 66 -14.88 0.81 -19.69
N ILE A 67 -14.84 -0.21 -20.55
CA ILE A 67 -14.07 -0.16 -21.80
C ILE A 67 -14.64 0.90 -22.74
N ARG A 68 -15.97 0.96 -22.91
CA ARG A 68 -16.61 1.94 -23.80
C ARG A 68 -16.49 3.38 -23.30
N THR A 69 -16.48 3.60 -21.99
CA THR A 69 -16.46 4.94 -21.40
C THR A 69 -15.04 5.46 -21.13
N LEU A 70 -14.11 4.60 -20.70
CA LEU A 70 -12.78 5.00 -20.22
C LEU A 70 -11.62 4.39 -21.02
N GLY A 71 -11.87 3.38 -21.86
CA GLY A 71 -10.81 2.71 -22.63
C GLY A 71 -9.68 2.18 -21.75
N GLU A 72 -8.43 2.47 -22.12
CA GLU A 72 -7.24 2.13 -21.31
C GLU A 72 -7.22 2.82 -19.93
N GLY A 73 -7.93 3.95 -19.78
CA GLY A 73 -8.01 4.69 -18.52
C GLY A 73 -8.68 3.91 -17.38
N ALA A 74 -9.52 2.92 -17.69
CA ALA A 74 -10.15 2.07 -16.67
C ALA A 74 -9.12 1.26 -15.87
N LYS A 75 -8.08 0.74 -16.53
CA LYS A 75 -6.99 -0.02 -15.87
C LYS A 75 -6.17 0.89 -14.96
N LEU A 76 -5.84 2.09 -15.45
CA LEU A 76 -5.10 3.07 -14.66
C LEU A 76 -5.90 3.50 -13.43
N LEU A 77 -7.20 3.76 -13.58
CA LEU A 77 -8.08 4.12 -12.47
C LEU A 77 -8.21 2.98 -11.45
N ALA A 78 -8.33 1.73 -11.90
CA ALA A 78 -8.35 0.56 -11.02
C ALA A 78 -7.05 0.45 -10.21
N LEU A 79 -5.88 0.60 -10.87
CA LEU A 79 -4.59 0.58 -10.21
C LEU A 79 -4.41 1.72 -9.21
N LEU A 80 -4.82 2.95 -9.56
CA LEU A 80 -4.81 4.09 -8.64
C LEU A 80 -5.68 3.86 -7.42
N THR A 81 -6.84 3.25 -7.63
CA THR A 81 -7.77 2.91 -6.54
C THR A 81 -7.15 1.86 -5.62
N ALA A 82 -6.55 0.81 -6.18
CA ALA A 82 -5.84 -0.20 -5.41
C ALA A 82 -4.66 0.41 -4.63
N LEU A 83 -3.85 1.26 -5.27
CA LEU A 83 -2.75 1.98 -4.61
C LEU A 83 -3.24 2.82 -3.44
N ALA A 84 -4.33 3.56 -3.61
CA ALA A 84 -4.90 4.37 -2.55
C ALA A 84 -5.32 3.51 -1.35
N VAL A 85 -5.95 2.35 -1.59
CA VAL A 85 -6.32 1.40 -0.54
C VAL A 85 -5.07 0.86 0.18
N PHE A 86 -4.07 0.41 -0.57
CA PHE A 86 -2.84 -0.14 -0.01
C PHE A 86 -1.93 0.92 0.65
N LEU A 87 -2.11 2.20 0.38
CA LEU A 87 -1.50 3.31 1.12
C LEU A 87 -2.24 3.64 2.41
N VAL A 88 -3.58 3.58 2.39
CA VAL A 88 -4.42 3.86 3.55
C VAL A 88 -4.27 2.78 4.61
N LEU A 89 -4.19 1.51 4.23
CA LEU A 89 -4.10 0.37 5.17
C LEU A 89 -2.91 0.49 6.15
N PRO A 90 -1.65 0.68 5.71
CA PRO A 90 -0.51 0.94 6.61
C PRO A 90 -0.69 2.19 7.47
N GLY A 91 -1.35 3.22 6.93
CA GLY A 91 -1.76 4.40 7.68
C GLY A 91 -2.66 4.06 8.86
N VAL A 92 -3.72 3.29 8.61
CA VAL A 92 -4.67 2.85 9.66
C VAL A 92 -3.92 2.02 10.70
N TYR A 93 -3.05 1.11 10.26
CA TYR A 93 -2.31 0.24 11.17
C TYR A 93 -1.35 1.01 12.08
N ALA A 94 -0.66 2.03 11.55
CA ALA A 94 0.24 2.90 12.30
C ALA A 94 -0.43 3.65 13.47
N THR A 95 -1.76 3.83 13.45
CA THR A 95 -2.47 4.48 14.56
C THR A 95 -2.34 3.69 15.88
N LEU A 96 -2.12 2.37 15.79
CA LEU A 96 -1.94 1.46 16.90
C LEU A 96 -0.51 1.44 17.46
N TYR A 97 0.44 2.14 16.82
CA TYR A 97 1.87 2.09 17.15
C TYR A 97 2.15 2.36 18.63
N ARG A 98 1.57 3.40 19.23
CA ARG A 98 1.77 3.71 20.67
C ARG A 98 1.16 2.69 21.62
N ARG A 99 0.20 1.87 21.17
CA ARG A 99 -0.34 0.76 21.97
C ARG A 99 0.64 -0.41 21.95
N VAL A 100 1.15 -0.75 20.78
CA VAL A 100 2.17 -1.79 20.60
C VAL A 100 3.47 -1.44 21.32
N GLN A 101 3.93 -0.19 21.19
CA GLN A 101 5.15 0.30 21.84
C GLN A 101 5.09 0.21 23.37
N ARG A 102 3.92 0.50 23.97
CA ARG A 102 3.72 0.35 25.43
C ARG A 102 3.75 -1.10 25.87
N TRP A 103 3.32 -2.02 25.02
CA TRP A 103 3.28 -3.44 25.33
C TRP A 103 4.66 -4.10 25.21
N LEU A 104 5.35 -3.86 24.08
CA LEU A 104 6.63 -4.53 23.78
C LEU A 104 7.84 -3.86 24.44
N LYS A 105 7.74 -2.57 24.82
CA LYS A 105 8.76 -1.74 25.49
C LYS A 105 10.12 -1.58 24.77
N ASN A 106 10.52 -2.52 23.93
CA ASN A 106 11.74 -2.52 23.13
C ASN A 106 11.44 -2.11 21.68
N ARG A 107 12.18 -1.12 21.18
CA ARG A 107 12.07 -0.56 19.83
C ARG A 107 12.22 -1.64 18.74
N TRP A 108 13.22 -2.51 18.88
CA TRP A 108 13.47 -3.59 17.93
C TRP A 108 12.33 -4.61 17.87
N LEU A 109 11.69 -4.90 19.01
CA LEU A 109 10.52 -5.78 19.05
C LEU A 109 9.31 -5.13 18.39
N VAL A 110 9.13 -3.82 18.51
CA VAL A 110 8.06 -3.08 17.81
C VAL A 110 8.28 -3.15 16.30
N MET A 111 9.49 -2.90 15.83
CA MET A 111 9.83 -3.02 14.40
C MET A 111 9.61 -4.44 13.87
N ALA A 112 10.08 -5.45 14.60
CA ALA A 112 9.87 -6.85 14.24
C ALA A 112 8.37 -7.18 14.22
N PHE A 113 7.61 -6.74 15.23
CA PHE A 113 6.16 -6.95 15.29
C PHE A 113 5.46 -6.35 14.07
N TYR A 114 5.74 -5.08 13.72
CA TYR A 114 5.13 -4.44 12.56
C TYR A 114 5.52 -5.11 11.24
N THR A 115 6.77 -5.59 11.12
CA THR A 115 7.24 -6.33 9.95
C THR A 115 6.49 -7.65 9.80
N PHE A 116 6.56 -8.51 10.82
CA PHE A 116 6.00 -9.86 10.76
C PHE A 116 4.47 -9.89 10.77
N SER A 117 3.82 -9.00 11.52
CA SER A 117 2.36 -8.91 11.50
C SER A 117 1.83 -8.45 10.15
N SER A 118 2.43 -7.40 9.56
CA SER A 118 1.98 -6.89 8.25
C SER A 118 2.26 -7.89 7.14
N ALA A 119 3.48 -8.45 7.10
CA ALA A 119 3.83 -9.49 6.15
C ALA A 119 2.98 -10.76 6.35
N GLY A 120 2.73 -11.17 7.60
CA GLY A 120 1.91 -12.33 7.93
C GLY A 120 0.45 -12.15 7.50
N ILE A 121 -0.16 -10.99 7.78
CA ILE A 121 -1.52 -10.67 7.29
C ILE A 121 -1.56 -10.77 5.77
N VAL A 122 -0.55 -10.26 5.08
CA VAL A 122 -0.52 -10.29 3.62
C VAL A 122 -0.37 -11.71 3.08
N LEU A 123 0.66 -12.42 3.55
CA LEU A 123 1.05 -13.72 3.03
C LEU A 123 0.06 -14.82 3.37
N LEU A 124 -0.60 -14.73 4.54
CA LEU A 124 -1.49 -15.76 5.07
C LEU A 124 -2.97 -15.45 4.89
N VAL A 125 -3.33 -14.17 4.68
CA VAL A 125 -4.75 -13.76 4.59
C VAL A 125 -5.02 -13.07 3.27
N ILE A 126 -4.33 -11.98 2.95
CA ILE A 126 -4.66 -11.17 1.76
C ILE A 126 -4.35 -11.93 0.47
N LEU A 127 -3.16 -12.53 0.32
CA LEU A 127 -2.81 -13.26 -0.90
C LEU A 127 -3.76 -14.43 -1.19
N PRO A 128 -4.12 -15.29 -0.21
CA PRO A 128 -5.15 -16.31 -0.41
C PRO A 128 -6.51 -15.74 -0.82
N ILE A 129 -6.94 -14.62 -0.20
CA ILE A 129 -8.22 -13.96 -0.55
C ILE A 129 -8.20 -13.47 -2.00
N LEU A 130 -7.03 -13.03 -2.49
CA LEU A 130 -6.85 -12.53 -3.85
C LEU A 130 -6.50 -13.64 -4.87
N ASP A 131 -6.76 -14.90 -4.56
CA ASP A 131 -6.41 -16.09 -5.37
C ASP A 131 -4.90 -16.29 -5.68
N ALA A 132 -4.02 -15.51 -5.05
CA ALA A 132 -2.57 -15.62 -5.23
C ALA A 132 -1.95 -16.81 -4.46
N GLY A 133 -2.77 -17.56 -3.71
CA GLY A 133 -2.36 -18.75 -2.96
C GLY A 133 -1.64 -18.44 -1.64
N LEU A 134 -1.47 -19.46 -0.80
CA LEU A 134 -0.76 -19.33 0.47
C LEU A 134 0.71 -18.97 0.22
N LEU A 135 1.18 -17.93 0.91
CA LEU A 135 2.54 -17.39 0.73
C LEU A 135 2.87 -16.97 -0.71
N GLY A 136 1.87 -16.75 -1.56
CA GLY A 136 2.06 -16.43 -2.98
C GLY A 136 2.38 -17.63 -3.88
N SER A 137 1.93 -18.85 -3.51
CA SER A 137 2.18 -20.07 -4.28
C SER A 137 1.70 -20.01 -5.73
N ASN A 138 0.67 -19.22 -6.03
CA ASN A 138 0.09 -19.09 -7.37
C ASN A 138 0.64 -17.85 -8.12
N THR A 139 1.64 -17.16 -7.56
CA THR A 139 2.27 -16.01 -8.21
C THR A 139 3.42 -16.46 -9.11
N SER A 140 3.71 -15.71 -10.16
CA SER A 140 4.77 -16.01 -11.13
C SER A 140 6.19 -16.03 -10.54
N VAL A 141 6.38 -15.40 -9.38
CA VAL A 141 7.68 -15.33 -8.70
C VAL A 141 7.89 -16.47 -7.68
N GLY A 142 6.84 -17.23 -7.39
CA GLY A 142 6.87 -18.33 -6.42
C GLY A 142 6.98 -17.88 -4.95
N VAL A 143 6.86 -18.85 -4.05
CA VAL A 143 6.77 -18.64 -2.59
C VAL A 143 7.98 -17.89 -2.03
N GLY A 144 9.19 -18.25 -2.46
CA GLY A 144 10.43 -17.65 -1.92
C GLY A 144 10.48 -16.13 -2.15
N PHE A 145 10.30 -15.69 -3.39
CA PHE A 145 10.32 -14.27 -3.74
C PHE A 145 9.07 -13.52 -3.27
N ALA A 146 7.91 -14.18 -3.22
CA ALA A 146 6.71 -13.60 -2.62
C ALA A 146 6.94 -13.27 -1.14
N VAL A 147 7.41 -14.23 -0.34
CA VAL A 147 7.72 -14.01 1.09
C VAL A 147 8.81 -12.97 1.27
N PHE A 148 9.92 -13.09 0.52
CA PHE A 148 11.05 -12.16 0.60
C PHE A 148 10.65 -10.71 0.28
N SER A 149 9.90 -10.50 -0.81
CA SER A 149 9.44 -9.17 -1.21
C SER A 149 8.51 -8.53 -0.17
N GLN A 150 7.58 -9.30 0.40
CA GLN A 150 6.71 -8.78 1.46
C GLN A 150 7.51 -8.48 2.74
N LEU A 151 8.44 -9.35 3.15
CA LEU A 151 9.25 -9.12 4.34
C LEU A 151 10.11 -7.86 4.21
N ILE A 152 10.78 -7.65 3.09
CA ILE A 152 11.58 -6.44 2.86
C ILE A 152 10.69 -5.19 2.80
N GLY A 153 9.59 -5.24 2.06
CA GLY A 153 8.65 -4.12 1.97
C GLY A 153 8.13 -3.70 3.35
N TYR A 154 7.74 -4.67 4.17
CA TYR A 154 7.23 -4.41 5.52
C TYR A 154 8.31 -4.08 6.54
N TRP A 155 9.54 -4.55 6.35
CA TRP A 155 10.69 -4.13 7.16
C TRP A 155 11.00 -2.65 6.95
N LEU A 156 11.03 -2.20 5.69
CA LEU A 156 11.28 -0.80 5.36
C LEU A 156 10.12 0.09 5.81
N TYR A 157 8.88 -0.36 5.68
CA TYR A 157 7.72 0.28 6.30
C TYR A 157 7.90 0.43 7.82
N ALA A 158 8.24 -0.66 8.52
CA ALA A 158 8.38 -0.64 9.97
C ALA A 158 9.54 0.27 10.42
N ALA A 159 10.69 0.22 9.73
CA ALA A 159 11.85 1.06 10.01
C ALA A 159 11.55 2.54 9.80
N LEU A 160 10.92 2.91 8.68
CA LEU A 160 10.57 4.30 8.43
C LEU A 160 9.48 4.81 9.39
N LEU A 161 8.47 3.97 9.66
CA LEU A 161 7.42 4.32 10.62
C LEU A 161 8.01 4.58 12.01
N ASP A 162 8.91 3.73 12.45
CA ASP A 162 9.61 3.84 13.72
C ASP A 162 10.49 5.10 13.77
N TYR A 163 11.30 5.36 12.75
CA TYR A 163 12.07 6.61 12.61
C TYR A 163 11.18 7.86 12.70
N LEU A 164 10.08 7.89 11.95
CA LEU A 164 9.16 9.03 11.94
C LEU A 164 8.49 9.23 13.32
N LEU A 165 8.06 8.16 13.98
CA LEU A 165 7.30 8.25 15.22
C LEU A 165 8.15 8.35 16.50
N VAL A 166 9.43 7.99 16.42
CA VAL A 166 10.36 8.01 17.56
C VAL A 166 11.34 9.15 17.41
N ASP A 167 12.15 9.14 16.35
CA ASP A 167 13.29 10.06 16.21
C ASP A 167 12.83 11.44 15.74
N VAL A 168 12.05 11.51 14.66
CA VAL A 168 11.54 12.80 14.14
C VAL A 168 10.57 13.47 15.13
N ALA A 169 9.75 12.67 15.82
CA ALA A 169 8.84 13.19 16.83
C ALA A 169 9.57 13.72 18.09
N ALA A 170 10.73 13.14 18.43
CA ALA A 170 11.55 13.63 19.55
C ALA A 170 12.29 14.92 19.20
N GLU A 171 12.72 15.06 17.95
CA GLU A 171 13.48 16.24 17.48
C GLU A 171 12.57 17.44 17.17
N TYR A 172 11.30 17.20 16.81
CA TYR A 172 10.30 18.24 16.57
C TYR A 172 9.05 18.09 17.47
N PRO A 173 9.16 18.39 18.78
CA PRO A 173 8.10 18.16 19.77
C PRO A 173 6.86 19.07 19.59
N GLU A 174 7.01 20.23 18.96
CA GLU A 174 5.90 21.13 18.56
C GLU A 174 4.98 20.48 17.50
N GLY A 175 5.47 19.43 16.81
CA GLY A 175 4.68 18.52 15.97
C GLY A 175 4.35 19.05 14.57
N PHE A 176 4.46 18.17 13.58
CA PHE A 176 3.78 18.34 12.28
C PHE A 176 2.26 18.30 12.52
N SER A 177 1.65 19.44 12.86
CA SER A 177 0.21 19.60 12.91
C SER A 177 -0.35 19.68 11.49
N LEU A 178 -0.34 18.56 10.77
CA LEU A 178 -0.95 18.50 9.44
C LEU A 178 -2.45 18.77 9.59
N SER A 179 -2.89 19.94 9.12
CA SER A 179 -4.32 20.24 9.01
C SER A 179 -4.99 19.22 8.10
N ARG A 180 -6.29 18.96 8.29
CA ARG A 180 -7.06 18.02 7.45
C ARG A 180 -6.87 18.24 5.95
N ARG A 181 -6.73 19.52 5.54
CA ARG A 181 -6.52 19.90 4.14
C ARG A 181 -5.12 19.51 3.67
N GLN A 182 -4.09 19.73 4.48
CA GLN A 182 -2.72 19.32 4.18
C GLN A 182 -2.57 17.79 4.19
N PHE A 183 -3.32 17.09 5.04
CA PHE A 183 -3.35 15.63 5.05
C PHE A 183 -3.99 15.06 3.77
N ILE A 184 -5.15 15.59 3.36
CA ILE A 184 -5.83 15.17 2.12
C ILE A 184 -4.97 15.54 0.90
N ALA A 185 -4.43 16.76 0.85
CA ALA A 185 -3.55 17.20 -0.23
C ALA A 185 -2.24 16.39 -0.28
N GLY A 186 -1.66 16.06 0.87
CA GLY A 186 -0.45 15.24 0.96
C GLY A 186 -0.69 13.79 0.56
N THR A 187 -1.86 13.21 0.89
CA THR A 187 -2.23 11.86 0.45
C THR A 187 -2.51 11.83 -1.04
N ILE A 188 -3.29 12.79 -1.56
CA ILE A 188 -3.54 12.92 -3.00
C ILE A 188 -2.22 13.17 -3.73
N GLY A 189 -1.33 14.00 -3.19
CA GLY A 189 -0.01 14.26 -3.73
C GLY A 189 0.88 13.02 -3.74
N ALA A 190 0.93 12.24 -2.65
CA ALA A 190 1.68 11.00 -2.60
C ALA A 190 1.13 9.95 -3.57
N VAL A 191 -0.19 9.81 -3.68
CA VAL A 191 -0.85 8.95 -4.66
C VAL A 191 -0.53 9.42 -6.09
N ALA A 192 -0.56 10.73 -6.36
CA ALA A 192 -0.23 11.30 -7.67
C ALA A 192 1.26 11.14 -8.02
N VAL A 193 2.17 11.32 -7.06
CA VAL A 193 3.60 11.09 -7.26
C VAL A 193 3.88 9.61 -7.49
N ALA A 194 3.24 8.71 -6.73
CA ALA A 194 3.34 7.27 -6.96
C ALA A 194 2.79 6.90 -8.34
N ALA A 195 1.65 7.46 -8.74
CA ALA A 195 1.06 7.29 -10.06
C ALA A 195 1.98 7.76 -11.19
N LEU A 196 2.55 8.96 -11.06
CA LEU A 196 3.51 9.53 -12.00
C LEU A 196 4.81 8.74 -12.03
N THR A 197 5.23 8.17 -10.90
CA THR A 197 6.41 7.29 -10.83
C THR A 197 6.15 5.97 -11.55
N ILE A 198 4.97 5.37 -11.37
CA ILE A 198 4.55 4.12 -12.03
C ILE A 198 4.37 4.36 -13.53
N TYR A 199 3.73 5.45 -13.92
CA TYR A 199 3.57 5.83 -15.33
C TYR A 199 4.91 6.22 -15.98
N GLY A 200 5.77 6.93 -15.25
CA GLY A 200 7.11 7.32 -15.67
C GLY A 200 8.02 6.10 -15.87
N LEU A 201 8.09 5.18 -14.89
CA LEU A 201 8.83 3.93 -15.06
C LEU A 201 8.22 3.05 -16.14
N GLY A 202 6.88 2.94 -16.20
CA GLY A 202 6.17 2.18 -17.22
C GLY A 202 6.48 2.69 -18.64
N SER A 203 6.54 4.00 -18.85
CA SER A 203 6.90 4.59 -20.15
C SER A 203 8.39 4.43 -20.51
N LEU A 204 9.28 4.42 -19.51
CA LEU A 204 10.71 4.14 -19.69
C LEU A 204 10.97 2.65 -20.00
N ILE A 205 10.22 1.73 -19.37
CA ILE A 205 10.33 0.28 -19.58
C ILE A 205 9.60 -0.16 -20.86
N SER A 206 8.50 0.50 -21.22
CA SER A 206 7.72 0.20 -22.44
C SER A 206 8.51 0.45 -23.74
N LYS A 207 9.58 1.26 -23.71
CA LYS A 207 10.50 1.36 -24.86
C LYS A 207 11.31 0.07 -25.09
N LYS A 208 11.51 -0.77 -24.07
CA LYS A 208 12.14 -2.10 -24.21
C LYS A 208 11.12 -3.23 -24.39
N GLY A 209 9.88 -3.08 -23.90
CA GLY A 209 8.84 -4.12 -23.96
C GLY A 209 8.14 -4.28 -25.32
N ARG A 210 8.21 -3.27 -26.22
CA ARG A 210 7.58 -3.35 -27.56
C ARG A 210 8.17 -4.42 -28.49
N LEU A 211 9.29 -5.05 -28.13
CA LEU A 211 9.92 -6.09 -28.94
C LEU A 211 9.47 -7.53 -28.60
N VAL A 212 8.67 -7.74 -27.54
CA VAL A 212 8.28 -9.10 -27.09
C VAL A 212 6.79 -9.42 -27.32
N PHE A 213 5.93 -8.41 -27.49
CA PHE A 213 4.48 -8.62 -27.73
C PHE A 213 4.06 -8.55 -29.21
N ALA A 214 5.01 -8.50 -30.14
CA ALA A 214 4.74 -8.53 -31.58
C ALA A 214 4.80 -9.94 -32.20
N SER A 215 4.92 -10.99 -31.39
CA SER A 215 4.98 -12.37 -31.87
C SER A 215 4.15 -13.32 -30.99
N ILE A 216 2.83 -13.08 -30.92
CA ILE A 216 1.81 -14.13 -30.82
C ILE A 216 0.68 -13.72 -31.76
#